data_AF-A0AAV0JC38-F1
#
_entry.id   AF-A0AAV0JC38-F1
#
_cell.length_a   1.000
_cell.length_b   1.000
_cell.length_c   1.000
_cell.angle_alpha   90.00
_cell.angle_beta   90.00
_cell.angle_gamma   90.00
#
_symmetry.space_group_name_H-M   'P 1'
#
loop_
_entity.id
_entity.type
_entity.pdbx_description
1 polymer ?
#
loop_
_entity_poly.entity_id
_entity_poly.type
_entity_poly.pdbx_seq_one_letter_code
_entity_poly.pdbx_strand_id
1 'polypeptide(L)' 'MLLTSSIAAALAIAQVGKQGNSHAGWLPICGQVPRYCDKLVVSLVAGFVAALVYLLLLVYTLRAALHPVFAIKP' A
#
# COMPACT_ATOMS: atom_id res chain seq x y z
N MET A 1 -3.97 2.80 10.45
CA MET A 1 -4.21 2.96 8.99
C MET A 1 -3.06 3.73 8.35
N LEU A 2 -1.82 3.26 8.50
CA LEU A 2 -0.63 3.95 7.96
C LEU A 2 -0.22 3.37 6.60
N LEU A 3 -0.26 2.03 6.48
CA LEU A 3 0.00 1.31 5.24
C LEU A 3 -0.99 1.68 4.13
N THR A 4 -2.27 1.81 4.49
CA THR A 4 -3.32 2.16 3.53
C THR A 4 -3.23 3.60 3.07
N SER A 5 -2.91 4.55 3.96
CA SER A 5 -2.72 5.95 3.58
C SER A 5 -1.47 6.16 2.72
N SER A 6 -0.37 5.47 3.02
CA SER A 6 0.85 5.54 2.20
C SER A 6 0.66 4.93 0.82
N ILE A 7 -0.03 3.79 0.71
CA ILE A 7 -0.36 3.18 -0.59
C ILE A 7 -1.27 4.10 -1.41
N ALA A 8 -2.28 4.73 -0.78
CA ALA A 8 -3.17 5.67 -1.46
C ALA A 8 -2.42 6.91 -1.98
N ALA A 9 -1.52 7.49 -1.18
CA ALA A 9 -0.68 8.60 -1.61
C ALA A 9 0.25 8.20 -2.76
N ALA A 10 0.88 7.03 -2.66
CA ALA A 10 1.75 6.50 -3.72
C ALA A 10 0.97 6.22 -5.02
N LEU A 11 -0.25 5.70 -4.92
CA LEU A 11 -1.16 5.50 -6.06
C LEU A 11 -1.51 6.82 -6.74
N ALA A 12 -1.84 7.86 -5.96
CA ALA A 12 -2.13 9.18 -6.50
C ALA A 12 -0.94 9.70 -7.32
N ILE A 13 0.27 9.67 -6.74
CA ILE A 13 1.49 10.10 -7.46
C ILE A 13 1.80 9.20 -8.66
N ALA A 14 1.54 7.89 -8.58
CA ALA A 14 1.71 7.00 -9.72
C ALA A 14 0.75 7.34 -10.88
N GLN A 15 -0.49 7.74 -10.59
CA GLN A 15 -1.43 8.21 -11.62
C GLN A 15 -0.94 9.51 -12.27
N VAL A 16 -0.57 10.51 -11.46
CA VAL A 16 -0.09 11.78 -12.01
C VAL A 16 1.25 11.59 -12.73
N GLY A 17 2.12 10.70 -12.27
CA GLY A 17 3.38 10.37 -12.94
C GLY A 17 3.20 9.66 -14.28
N LYS A 18 2.13 8.87 -14.46
CA LYS A 18 1.84 8.14 -15.70
C LYS A 18 1.06 8.99 -16.71
N GLN A 19 0.00 9.67 -16.27
CA GLN A 19 -0.90 10.43 -17.15
C GLN A 19 -0.58 11.93 -17.20
N GLY A 20 0.13 12.46 -16.21
CA GLY A 20 0.25 13.91 -16.00
C GLY A 20 -1.02 14.55 -15.48
N ASN A 21 -0.98 15.85 -15.27
CA ASN A 21 -2.16 16.70 -15.05
C ASN A 21 -1.89 18.10 -15.61
N SER A 22 -2.42 18.39 -16.79
CA SER A 22 -2.23 19.68 -17.47
C SER A 22 -2.81 20.86 -16.69
N HIS A 23 -3.91 20.65 -15.96
CA HIS A 23 -4.53 21.70 -15.14
C HIS A 23 -3.62 22.18 -14.00
N ALA A 24 -2.79 21.28 -13.46
CA ALA A 24 -1.80 21.62 -12.43
C ALA A 24 -0.39 21.84 -13.00
N GLY A 25 -0.22 21.83 -14.33
CA GLY A 25 1.09 21.94 -14.97
C GLY A 25 2.01 20.73 -14.76
N TRP A 26 1.48 19.58 -14.35
CA TRP A 26 2.25 18.36 -14.15
C TRP A 26 2.39 17.59 -15.46
N LEU A 27 3.63 17.41 -15.92
CA LEU A 27 3.94 16.63 -17.11
C LEU A 27 4.13 15.14 -16.75
N PRO A 28 3.71 14.19 -17.60
CA PRO A 28 3.99 12.76 -17.37
C PRO A 28 5.49 12.50 -17.25
N ILE A 29 5.86 11.76 -16.20
CA ILE A 29 7.26 11.43 -15.85
C ILE A 29 7.64 10.06 -16.42
N CYS A 30 6.67 9.14 -16.49
CA CYS A 30 6.89 7.83 -17.08
C CYS A 30 7.23 7.96 -18.57
N GLY A 31 8.43 7.51 -18.97
CA GLY A 31 8.97 7.66 -20.33
C GLY A 31 10.02 8.75 -20.48
N GLN A 32 10.06 9.74 -19.58
CA GLN A 32 11.11 10.77 -19.52
C GLN A 32 12.32 10.28 -18.72
N VAL A 33 12.06 9.71 -17.53
CA VAL A 33 13.10 9.20 -16.63
C VAL A 33 13.17 7.68 -16.76
N PRO A 34 14.33 7.11 -17.15
CA PRO A 34 14.46 5.67 -17.35
C PRO A 34 14.19 4.93 -16.03
N ARG A 35 13.35 3.89 -16.10
CA ARG A 35 12.98 2.98 -14.98
C ARG A 35 12.29 3.62 -13.78
N TYR A 36 11.89 4.89 -13.83
CA TYR A 36 11.13 5.52 -12.74
C TYR A 36 9.79 4.81 -12.49
N CYS A 37 9.02 4.61 -13.56
CA CYS A 37 7.72 3.97 -13.50
C CYS A 37 7.83 2.52 -12.97
N ASP A 38 8.82 1.77 -13.45
CA ASP A 38 9.05 0.39 -13.00
C ASP A 38 9.35 0.32 -11.50
N LYS A 39 10.24 1.21 -11.01
CA LYS A 39 10.56 1.28 -9.57
C LYS A 39 9.34 1.66 -8.73
N LEU A 40 8.52 2.59 -9.20
CA LEU A 40 7.28 2.94 -8.51
C LEU A 40 6.32 1.75 -8.41
N VAL A 41 6.11 1.04 -9.52
CA VAL A 41 5.21 -0.13 -9.56
C VAL A 41 5.72 -1.22 -8.60
N VAL A 42 7.02 -1.52 -8.62
CA VAL A 42 7.62 -2.51 -7.72
C VAL A 42 7.46 -2.10 -6.25
N SER A 43 7.69 -0.83 -5.93
CA SER A 43 7.47 -0.28 -4.58
C SER A 43 6.01 -0.41 -4.13
N LEU A 44 5.07 -0.13 -5.05
CA LEU A 44 3.65 -0.20 -4.78
C LEU A 44 3.18 -1.64 -4.52
N VAL A 45 3.65 -2.59 -5.33
CA VAL A 45 3.40 -4.03 -5.13
C VAL A 45 3.95 -4.50 -3.78
N ALA A 46 5.17 -4.09 -3.43
CA ALA A 46 5.75 -4.40 -2.12
C ALA A 46 4.91 -3.82 -0.97
N GLY A 47 4.35 -2.61 -1.12
CA GLY A 47 3.42 -2.02 -0.16
C GLY A 47 2.14 -2.85 0.05
N PHE A 48 1.54 -3.34 -1.03
CA PHE A 48 0.38 -4.24 -0.94
C PHE A 48 0.72 -5.57 -0.25
N VAL A 49 1.88 -6.15 -0.54
CA VAL A 49 2.36 -7.37 0.14
C VAL A 49 2.53 -7.10 1.65
N ALA A 50 3.13 -5.97 2.03
CA ALA A 50 3.27 -5.60 3.44
C ALA A 50 1.91 -5.43 4.14
N ALA A 51 0.91 -4.84 3.46
CA ALA A 51 -0.44 -4.72 3.99
C ALA A 51 -1.11 -6.09 4.22
N LEU A 52 -0.93 -7.04 3.29
CA LEU A 52 -1.44 -8.42 3.44
C LEU A 52 -0.78 -9.15 4.60
N VAL A 53 0.55 -9.07 4.72
CA VAL A 53 1.29 -9.68 5.84
C VAL A 53 0.82 -9.09 7.17
N TYR A 54 0.66 -7.77 7.24
CA TYR A 54 0.15 -7.11 8.45
C TYR A 54 -1.26 -7.56 8.81
N LEU A 55 -2.15 -7.74 7.82
CA LEU A 55 -3.50 -8.27 8.04
C LEU A 55 -3.44 -9.70 8.61
N LEU A 56 -2.61 -10.58 8.05
CA LEU A 56 -2.43 -11.95 8.55
C LEU A 56 -1.92 -11.95 10.01
N LEU A 57 -0.95 -11.09 10.33
CA LEU A 57 -0.44 -10.93 11.70
C LEU A 57 -1.53 -10.45 12.66
N LEU A 58 -2.39 -9.52 12.22
CA LEU A 58 -3.52 -9.04 13.03
C LEU A 58 -4.51 -10.17 13.30
N VAL A 59 -4.88 -10.96 12.28
CA VAL A 59 -5.79 -12.11 12.46
C VAL A 59 -5.17 -13.15 13.39
N TYR A 60 -3.89 -13.47 13.21
CA TYR A 60 -3.19 -14.40 14.08
C TYR A 60 -3.17 -13.93 15.53
N THR A 61 -2.81 -12.66 15.75
CA THR A 61 -2.77 -12.05 17.09
C THR A 61 -4.16 -12.03 17.72
N LEU A 62 -5.18 -11.68 16.94
CA LEU A 62 -6.56 -11.68 17.39
C LEU A 62 -7.00 -13.08 17.83
N ARG A 63 -6.69 -14.12 17.04
CA ARG A 63 -7.01 -15.50 17.39
C ARG A 63 -6.28 -15.94 18.66
N ALA A 64 -4.99 -15.63 18.78
CA ALA A 64 -4.20 -15.93 19.96
C ALA A 64 -4.71 -15.21 21.22
N ALA A 65 -5.12 -13.94 21.10
CA ALA A 65 -5.66 -13.15 22.20
C ALA A 65 -7.08 -13.59 22.62
N LEU A 66 -7.93 -13.96 21.67
CA LEU A 66 -9.31 -14.38 21.95
C LEU A 66 -9.42 -15.83 22.41
N HIS A 67 -8.49 -16.72 22.03
CA HIS A 67 -8.50 -18.12 22.45
C HIS A 67 -8.63 -18.34 23.97
N PRO A 68 -7.82 -17.72 24.85
CA PRO A 68 -7.99 -17.86 26.29
C PRO A 68 -9.30 -17.24 26.80
N VAL A 69 -9.79 -16.16 26.18
CA VAL A 69 -11.05 -15.50 26.56
C VAL A 69 -12.25 -16.41 26.33
N PHE A 70 -12.27 -17.16 25.22
CA PHE A 70 -13.31 -18.16 24.96
C PHE A 70 -13.16 -19.43 25.81
N ALA A 71 -11.93 -19.80 26.20
CA ALA A 71 -11.67 -20.96 27.06
C ALA A 71 -12.02 -20.71 28.54
N ILE A 72 -12.06 -19.45 28.98
CA ILE A 72 -12.37 -19.04 30.36
C ILE A 72 -13.89 -18.83 30.58
N LYS A 73 -14.71 -18.94 29.53
CA LYS A 73 -16.17 -18.78 29.68
C LYS A 73 -16.77 -20.02 30.39
N PRO A 74 -17.47 -19.85 31.54
CA PRO A 74 -18.15 -20.94 32.25
C PRO A 74 -19.34 -21.50 31.48
#